data_AF-A0A8J4QNA8-F1
#
_entry.id   AF-A0A8J4QNA8-F1
#
_cell.length_a   1.000
_cell.length_b   1.000
_cell.length_c   1.000
_cell.angle_alpha   90.00
_cell.angle_beta   90.00
_cell.angle_gamma   90.00
#
_symmetry.space_group_name_H-M   'P 1'
#
loop_
_entity.id
_entity.type
_entity.pdbx_description
1 polymer ?
#
loop_
_entity_poly.entity_id
_entity_poly.type
_entity_poly.pdbx_seq_one_letter_code
_entity_poly.pdbx_strand_id
1 'polypeptide(L)'
;MQKRQSAKLQREKGRARRRRRRIRNVGAISRSEVEASTVADPLCLNNGIYLLVRSYNYINILYSTISLLFSVFLFNRPSLSLFILKGKNYFCIVLAAAMSPWRIMMGMIKEKSIRIEKARHVFEAKEEYFIQNGAMLLEKQITCNQGRDTEPIKIFSAKEIQQATNNYDPNLILGSDIATVYKGMLDEREVAIKVKGPTIYCSTELMVDFFLQQVTIKQLISHKNVVRLYGCCLETKIPMLVLEFIRNGTLSDHLHGQRNKIPCQISWLDRVRIATETSYALCHHPTEMFLRHNNLVDYFVLKMRENCILQIVDDVVLSQGSNEDIQAFAELALRCLNNKGDERPSMREVTIELRRILQLVRSRDSKLSNEIGLALT
;
A
#
# COMPACT_ATOMS: atom_id res chain seq x y z
N MET A 1 32.10 -14.02 -14.62
CA MET A 1 31.08 -13.28 -13.84
C MET A 1 29.81 -14.09 -13.56
N GLN A 2 29.20 -14.75 -14.55
CA GLN A 2 28.00 -15.58 -14.38
C GLN A 2 28.14 -16.72 -13.34
N LYS A 3 29.28 -17.43 -13.30
CA LYS A 3 29.55 -18.48 -12.28
C LYS A 3 29.62 -17.96 -10.83
N ARG A 4 29.96 -16.68 -10.62
CA ARG A 4 30.00 -16.06 -9.28
C ARG A 4 28.60 -15.61 -8.83
N GLN A 5 27.74 -15.19 -9.76
CA GLN A 5 26.35 -14.82 -9.48
C GLN A 5 25.49 -16.06 -9.17
N SER A 6 25.68 -17.17 -9.91
CA SER A 6 24.98 -18.43 -9.64
C SER A 6 25.37 -19.05 -8.29
N ALA A 7 26.65 -18.98 -7.90
CA ALA A 7 27.12 -19.42 -6.58
C ALA A 7 26.54 -18.58 -5.43
N LYS A 8 26.31 -17.28 -5.64
CA LYS A 8 25.70 -16.38 -4.65
C LYS A 8 24.21 -16.71 -4.46
N LEU A 9 23.50 -16.96 -5.55
CA LEU A 9 22.08 -17.34 -5.55
C LEU A 9 21.84 -18.71 -4.90
N GLN A 10 22.71 -19.70 -5.12
CA GLN A 10 22.60 -20.99 -4.45
C GLN A 10 22.88 -20.91 -2.94
N ARG A 11 23.82 -20.06 -2.52
CA ARG A 11 24.09 -19.81 -1.09
C ARG A 11 22.91 -19.14 -0.38
N GLU A 12 22.20 -18.23 -1.04
CA GLU A 12 20.98 -17.61 -0.49
C GLU A 12 19.80 -18.58 -0.43
N LYS A 13 19.58 -19.40 -1.47
CA LYS A 13 18.56 -20.47 -1.44
C LYS A 13 18.81 -21.48 -0.30
N GLY A 14 20.07 -21.80 -0.01
CA GLY A 14 20.45 -22.65 1.12
C GLY A 14 20.16 -22.01 2.48
N ARG A 15 20.40 -20.70 2.64
CA ARG A 15 20.10 -19.94 3.87
C ARG A 15 18.59 -19.79 4.10
N ALA A 16 17.81 -19.57 3.04
CA ALA A 16 16.36 -19.50 3.11
C ALA A 16 15.72 -20.85 3.51
N ARG A 17 16.22 -21.97 2.98
CA ARG A 17 15.77 -23.33 3.38
C ARG A 17 16.08 -23.64 4.85
N ARG A 18 17.25 -23.22 5.36
CA ARG A 18 17.60 -23.38 6.79
C ARG A 18 16.74 -22.51 7.72
N ARG A 19 16.33 -21.30 7.29
CA ARG A 19 15.43 -20.43 8.04
C ARG A 19 13.99 -20.97 8.11
N ARG A 20 13.47 -21.54 7.02
CA ARG A 20 12.16 -22.22 7.02
C ARG A 20 12.10 -23.44 7.94
N ARG A 21 13.21 -24.19 8.10
CA ARG A 21 13.29 -25.29 9.08
C ARG A 21 13.32 -24.82 10.52
N ARG A 22 13.95 -23.67 10.82
CA ARG A 22 13.91 -23.09 12.19
C ARG A 22 12.51 -22.61 12.56
N ILE A 23 11.80 -21.96 11.65
CA ILE A 23 10.42 -21.50 11.90
C ILE A 23 9.47 -22.69 12.14
N ARG A 24 9.67 -23.81 11.43
CA ARG A 24 8.90 -25.05 11.65
C ARG A 24 9.19 -25.71 13.00
N ASN A 25 10.40 -25.57 13.54
CA ASN A 25 10.75 -26.08 14.87
C ASN A 25 10.31 -25.15 16.02
N VAL A 26 10.17 -23.84 15.79
CA VAL A 26 9.60 -22.91 16.78
C VAL A 26 8.12 -23.21 17.04
N GLY A 27 7.39 -23.70 16.04
CA GLY A 27 6.01 -24.20 16.20
C GLY A 27 5.88 -25.55 16.92
N ALA A 28 6.99 -26.24 17.22
CA ALA A 28 6.98 -27.52 17.94
C ALA A 28 7.33 -27.38 19.44
N ILE A 29 7.73 -26.19 19.89
CA ILE A 29 8.16 -25.93 21.28
C ILE A 29 6.98 -25.42 22.14
N SER A 30 5.79 -25.18 21.56
CA SER A 30 4.63 -24.65 22.29
C SER A 30 3.78 -25.71 23.02
N ARG A 31 4.34 -26.83 23.48
CA ARG A 31 3.58 -27.88 24.22
C ARG A 31 4.27 -28.49 25.45
N SER A 32 5.41 -27.98 25.88
CA SER A 32 5.99 -28.37 27.17
C SER A 32 6.67 -27.16 27.79
N GLU A 33 6.48 -26.98 29.09
CA GLU A 33 7.05 -25.90 29.92
C GLU A 33 6.19 -24.63 30.05
N VAL A 34 4.96 -24.85 30.51
CA VAL A 34 4.38 -24.01 31.57
C VAL A 34 4.81 -24.67 32.89
N GLU A 35 5.24 -23.86 33.85
CA GLU A 35 5.80 -24.19 35.19
C GLU A 35 7.33 -24.16 35.32
N ALA A 36 7.88 -22.96 35.52
CA ALA A 36 8.92 -22.73 36.53
C ALA A 36 9.11 -21.22 36.74
N SER A 37 8.66 -20.76 37.89
CA SER A 37 8.74 -19.38 38.37
C SER A 37 10.11 -19.07 38.96
N THR A 38 10.47 -17.78 38.91
CA THR A 38 11.29 -16.99 39.85
C THR A 38 12.83 -16.91 39.72
N VAL A 39 13.28 -15.63 39.82
CA VAL A 39 14.58 -15.06 40.18
C VAL A 39 15.73 -15.12 39.16
N ALA A 40 16.06 -13.97 38.56
CA ALA A 40 17.42 -13.36 38.56
C ALA A 40 17.55 -12.20 37.53
N ASP A 41 18.41 -11.24 37.89
CA ASP A 41 18.68 -9.93 37.29
C ASP A 41 19.00 -9.82 35.79
N PRO A 42 18.83 -8.62 35.20
CA PRO A 42 19.02 -8.33 33.79
C PRO A 42 20.49 -8.02 33.45
N LEU A 43 21.28 -9.03 33.13
CA LEU A 43 22.59 -8.85 32.50
C LEU A 43 22.82 -9.94 31.46
N CYS A 44 22.69 -9.57 30.17
CA CYS A 44 23.51 -10.01 29.03
C CYS A 44 22.70 -10.12 27.74
N LEU A 45 22.71 -9.06 26.93
CA LEU A 45 22.79 -9.18 25.47
C LEU A 45 23.30 -7.85 24.88
N ASN A 46 24.54 -7.52 25.23
CA ASN A 46 25.28 -6.41 24.60
C ASN A 46 26.74 -6.78 24.29
N ASN A 47 27.00 -8.02 23.87
CA ASN A 47 28.36 -8.51 23.57
C ASN A 47 28.73 -8.55 22.07
N GLY A 48 27.90 -7.99 21.18
CA GLY A 48 28.22 -7.92 19.74
C GLY A 48 28.73 -6.56 19.25
N ILE A 49 28.39 -5.47 19.94
CA ILE A 49 28.64 -4.09 19.48
C ILE A 49 29.75 -3.41 20.31
N TYR A 50 29.93 -3.82 21.58
CA TYR A 50 30.97 -3.27 22.45
C TYR A 50 32.40 -3.67 22.05
N LEU A 51 32.60 -4.75 21.28
CA LEU A 51 33.93 -5.17 20.81
C LEU A 51 34.43 -4.34 19.62
N LEU A 52 33.55 -3.83 18.76
CA LEU A 52 33.97 -3.01 17.61
C LEU A 52 34.33 -1.58 18.01
N VAL A 53 33.72 -1.02 19.06
CA VAL A 53 34.06 0.32 19.54
C VAL A 53 35.38 0.33 20.34
N ARG A 54 35.75 -0.77 20.99
CA ARG A 54 37.04 -0.87 21.72
C ARG A 54 38.24 -1.07 20.80
N SER A 55 38.09 -1.75 19.65
CA SER A 55 39.19 -1.93 18.69
C SER A 55 39.62 -0.64 17.99
N TYR A 56 38.72 0.32 17.76
CA TYR A 56 39.06 1.59 17.11
C TYR A 56 39.90 2.52 18.01
N ASN A 57 39.67 2.51 19.32
CA ASN A 57 40.52 3.27 20.25
C ASN A 57 41.89 2.62 20.44
N TYR A 58 41.98 1.28 20.47
CA TYR A 58 43.26 0.61 20.64
C TYR A 58 44.21 0.85 19.47
N ILE A 59 43.71 0.84 18.22
CA ILE A 59 44.52 1.10 17.03
C ILE A 59 45.02 2.56 17.00
N ASN A 60 44.19 3.53 17.36
CA ASN A 60 44.59 4.94 17.40
C ASN A 60 45.59 5.23 18.54
N ILE A 61 45.42 4.58 19.70
CA ILE A 61 46.37 4.68 20.81
C ILE A 61 47.70 4.01 20.42
N LEU A 62 47.67 2.83 19.77
CA LEU A 62 48.87 2.18 19.24
C LEU A 62 49.59 3.06 18.21
N TYR A 63 48.84 3.71 17.31
CA TYR A 63 49.44 4.60 16.30
C TYR A 63 50.05 5.85 16.93
N SER A 64 49.39 6.44 17.93
CA SER A 64 49.91 7.60 18.66
C SER A 64 51.15 7.25 19.47
N THR A 65 51.18 6.08 20.13
CA THR A 65 52.35 5.64 20.91
C THR A 65 53.51 5.20 20.01
N ILE A 66 53.25 4.52 18.89
CA ILE A 66 54.28 4.16 17.90
C ILE A 66 54.84 5.42 17.23
N SER A 67 54.01 6.41 16.89
CA SER A 67 54.47 7.68 16.33
C SER A 67 55.28 8.50 17.33
N LEU A 68 54.91 8.49 18.61
CA LEU A 68 55.70 9.12 19.68
C LEU A 68 57.04 8.39 19.89
N LEU A 69 57.02 7.05 19.92
CA LEU A 69 58.22 6.22 20.03
C LEU A 69 59.16 6.40 18.83
N PHE A 70 58.64 6.48 17.60
CA PHE A 70 59.45 6.78 16.41
C PHE A 70 60.07 8.19 16.46
N SER A 71 59.33 9.18 16.98
CA SER A 71 59.83 10.55 17.15
C SER A 71 60.93 10.66 18.21
N VAL A 72 60.87 9.84 19.26
CA VAL A 72 61.85 9.80 20.35
C VAL A 72 63.09 8.97 19.96
N PHE A 73 62.93 7.89 19.21
CA PHE A 73 64.03 6.98 18.88
C PHE A 73 64.88 7.42 17.67
N LEU A 74 64.30 8.16 16.71
CA LEU A 74 65.01 8.59 15.49
C LEU A 74 65.73 9.94 15.60
N PHE A 75 65.49 10.75 16.64
CA PHE A 75 65.99 12.12 16.73
C PHE A 75 67.05 12.38 17.81
N ASN A 76 67.67 11.36 18.39
CA ASN A 76 68.70 11.54 19.42
C ASN A 76 70.15 11.54 18.88
N ARG A 77 70.47 12.43 17.93
CA ARG A 77 71.85 12.75 17.49
C ARG A 77 71.97 14.24 17.12
N PRO A 78 72.75 15.07 17.83
CA PRO A 78 72.79 16.52 17.64
C PRO A 78 73.65 17.02 16.46
N SER A 79 73.99 16.19 15.46
CA SER A 79 74.96 16.56 14.41
C SER A 79 74.49 16.47 12.95
N LEU A 80 73.18 16.35 12.68
CA LEU A 80 72.62 16.30 11.31
C LEU A 80 71.75 17.50 10.92
N SER A 81 71.87 18.62 11.63
CA SER A 81 71.05 19.83 11.40
C SER A 81 71.29 20.52 10.06
N LEU A 82 72.41 20.28 9.37
CA LEU A 82 72.74 20.95 8.11
C LEU A 82 72.22 20.27 6.83
N PHE A 83 71.83 18.98 6.87
CA PHE A 83 71.33 18.27 5.67
C PHE A 83 69.81 18.36 5.47
N ILE A 84 69.10 18.89 6.47
CA ILE A 84 67.64 18.75 6.58
C ILE A 84 66.88 19.92 5.90
N LEU A 85 67.52 21.03 5.56
CA LEU A 85 66.84 22.18 4.95
C LEU A 85 66.51 22.02 3.45
N LYS A 86 67.16 21.12 2.71
CA LYS A 86 66.76 20.77 1.32
C LYS A 86 65.85 19.53 1.23
N GLY A 87 65.87 18.63 2.22
CA GLY A 87 65.09 17.38 2.24
C GLY A 87 63.71 17.45 2.90
N LYS A 88 63.44 18.46 3.74
CA LYS A 88 62.16 18.63 4.45
C LYS A 88 60.96 18.78 3.52
N ASN A 89 61.13 19.45 2.38
CA ASN A 89 60.04 19.59 1.40
C ASN A 89 59.68 18.24 0.77
N TYR A 90 60.67 17.42 0.38
CA TYR A 90 60.41 16.11 -0.19
C TYR A 90 59.79 15.13 0.81
N PHE A 91 60.27 15.12 2.06
CA PHE A 91 59.73 14.24 3.09
C PHE A 91 58.27 14.57 3.43
N CYS A 92 57.94 15.86 3.58
CA CYS A 92 56.56 16.31 3.80
C CYS A 92 55.65 16.01 2.60
N ILE A 93 56.14 16.17 1.37
CA ILE A 93 55.39 15.85 0.14
C ILE A 93 55.14 14.34 0.02
N VAL A 94 56.12 13.50 0.32
CA VAL A 94 55.98 12.03 0.27
C VAL A 94 55.00 11.52 1.34
N LEU A 95 55.04 12.07 2.56
CA LEU A 95 54.06 11.75 3.61
C LEU A 95 52.65 12.25 3.25
N ALA A 96 52.51 13.47 2.71
CA ALA A 96 51.23 13.99 2.25
C ALA A 96 50.65 13.15 1.09
N ALA A 97 51.49 12.74 0.15
CA ALA A 97 51.12 11.85 -0.95
C ALA A 97 50.72 10.46 -0.44
N ALA A 98 51.44 9.88 0.52
CA ALA A 98 51.11 8.56 1.10
C ALA A 98 49.84 8.58 1.97
N MET A 99 49.54 9.69 2.64
CA MET A 99 48.31 9.86 3.42
C MET A 99 47.07 10.10 2.55
N SER A 100 47.24 10.55 1.31
CA SER A 100 46.12 10.88 0.42
C SER A 100 45.29 9.65 -0.02
N PRO A 101 45.86 8.49 -0.42
CA PRO A 101 45.10 7.27 -0.66
C PRO A 101 44.39 6.72 0.59
N TRP A 102 45.03 6.84 1.77
CA TRP A 102 44.44 6.38 3.03
C TRP A 102 43.20 7.20 3.40
N ARG A 103 43.26 8.53 3.25
CA ARG A 103 42.10 9.40 3.48
C ARG A 103 40.94 9.08 2.53
N ILE A 104 41.24 8.81 1.26
CA ILE A 104 40.24 8.38 0.27
C ILE A 104 39.64 7.02 0.66
N MET A 105 40.47 6.05 1.04
CA MET A 105 40.02 4.72 1.49
C MET A 105 39.14 4.78 2.75
N MET A 106 39.56 5.56 3.76
CA MET A 106 38.76 5.77 4.97
C MET A 106 37.46 6.52 4.67
N GLY A 107 37.47 7.46 3.72
CA GLY A 107 36.27 8.10 3.18
C GLY A 107 35.30 7.09 2.58
N MET A 108 35.78 6.19 1.72
CA MET A 108 34.96 5.10 1.13
C MET A 108 34.41 4.13 2.20
N ILE A 109 35.19 3.80 3.22
CA ILE A 109 34.75 2.94 4.33
C ILE A 109 33.64 3.62 5.13
N LYS A 110 33.81 4.91 5.47
CA LYS A 110 32.81 5.70 6.18
C LYS A 110 31.52 5.86 5.38
N GLU A 111 31.62 6.08 4.07
CA GLU A 111 30.44 6.14 3.21
C GLU A 111 29.71 4.79 3.15
N LYS A 112 30.46 3.70 3.03
CA LYS A 112 29.89 2.34 3.04
C LYS A 112 29.25 2.00 4.38
N SER A 113 29.83 2.41 5.52
CA SER A 113 29.24 2.18 6.84
C SER A 113 27.93 2.93 7.01
N ILE A 114 27.87 4.20 6.60
CA ILE A 114 26.64 5.01 6.61
C ILE A 114 25.55 4.36 5.74
N ARG A 115 25.90 3.87 4.54
CA ARG A 115 24.94 3.18 3.65
C ARG A 115 24.41 1.89 4.28
N ILE A 116 25.25 1.12 4.96
CA ILE A 116 24.84 -0.12 5.65
C ILE A 116 23.90 0.20 6.81
N GLU A 117 24.21 1.22 7.60
CA GLU A 117 23.40 1.64 8.74
C GLU A 117 22.02 2.17 8.30
N LYS A 118 21.97 3.01 7.26
CA LYS A 118 20.71 3.44 6.65
C LYS A 118 19.88 2.26 6.13
N ALA A 119 20.51 1.31 5.44
CA ALA A 119 19.82 0.12 4.95
C ALA A 119 19.29 -0.77 6.08
N ARG A 120 20.02 -0.84 7.21
CA ARG A 120 19.60 -1.55 8.41
C ARG A 120 18.34 -0.94 9.03
N HIS A 121 18.30 0.37 9.23
CA HIS A 121 17.12 1.05 9.76
C HIS A 121 15.87 0.86 8.87
N VAL A 122 16.04 0.92 7.54
CA VAL A 122 14.93 0.65 6.61
C VAL A 122 14.44 -0.80 6.72
N PHE A 123 15.35 -1.76 6.91
CA PHE A 123 14.98 -3.16 7.09
C PHE A 123 14.24 -3.39 8.41
N GLU A 124 14.76 -2.84 9.52
CA GLU A 124 14.14 -2.94 10.85
C GLU A 124 12.72 -2.33 10.85
N ALA A 125 12.54 -1.16 10.25
CA ALA A 125 11.22 -0.54 10.13
C ALA A 125 10.22 -1.39 9.33
N LYS A 126 10.66 -2.03 8.23
CA LYS A 126 9.79 -2.93 7.45
C LYS A 126 9.34 -4.16 8.24
N GLU A 127 10.25 -4.73 9.03
CA GLU A 127 9.98 -5.88 9.88
C GLU A 127 9.00 -5.51 11.00
N GLU A 128 9.19 -4.34 11.63
CA GLU A 128 8.26 -3.80 12.63
C GLU A 128 6.85 -3.63 12.05
N TYR A 129 6.71 -2.97 10.90
CA TYR A 129 5.40 -2.81 10.25
C TYR A 129 4.77 -4.15 9.87
N PHE A 130 5.56 -5.10 9.36
CA PHE A 130 5.05 -6.42 9.02
C PHE A 130 4.47 -7.14 10.25
N ILE A 131 5.15 -7.05 11.39
CA ILE A 131 4.69 -7.66 12.65
C ILE A 131 3.43 -6.94 13.15
N GLN A 132 3.45 -5.61 13.24
CA GLN A 132 2.32 -4.82 13.75
C GLN A 132 1.07 -5.00 12.87
N ASN A 133 1.19 -4.73 11.57
CA ASN A 133 0.08 -4.85 10.63
C ASN A 133 -0.41 -6.31 10.50
N GLY A 134 0.52 -7.27 10.54
CA GLY A 134 0.21 -8.70 10.46
C GLY A 134 -0.55 -9.21 11.68
N ALA A 135 -0.18 -8.76 12.88
CA ALA A 135 -0.89 -9.09 14.12
C ALA A 135 -2.35 -8.60 14.07
N MET A 136 -2.56 -7.33 13.67
CA MET A 136 -3.91 -6.77 13.57
C MET A 136 -4.76 -7.45 12.47
N LEU A 137 -4.14 -7.80 11.33
CA LEU A 137 -4.82 -8.55 10.27
C LEU A 137 -5.25 -9.94 10.75
N LEU A 138 -4.36 -10.64 11.43
CA LEU A 138 -4.65 -11.97 11.98
C LEU A 138 -5.79 -11.89 13.00
N GLU A 139 -5.75 -10.92 13.91
CA GLU A 139 -6.81 -10.70 14.89
C GLU A 139 -8.17 -10.50 14.22
N LYS A 140 -8.26 -9.58 13.24
CA LYS A 140 -9.49 -9.34 12.47
C LYS A 140 -9.98 -10.59 11.74
N GLN A 141 -9.09 -11.37 11.15
CA GLN A 141 -9.45 -12.63 10.50
C GLN A 141 -10.00 -13.66 11.49
N ILE A 142 -9.42 -13.77 12.69
CA ILE A 142 -9.93 -14.65 13.75
C ILE A 142 -11.33 -14.20 14.19
N THR A 143 -11.55 -12.90 14.39
CA THR A 143 -12.87 -12.37 14.80
C THR A 143 -13.94 -12.61 13.72
N CYS A 144 -13.60 -12.42 12.45
CA CYS A 144 -14.57 -12.43 11.35
C CYS A 144 -14.81 -13.80 10.71
N ASN A 145 -13.83 -14.71 10.72
CA ASN A 145 -13.97 -15.96 9.98
C ASN A 145 -14.78 -17.04 10.71
N GLN A 146 -14.98 -16.98 12.03
CA GLN A 146 -15.87 -17.88 12.80
C GLN A 146 -15.86 -19.37 12.36
N GLY A 147 -14.70 -19.91 11.95
CA GLY A 147 -14.57 -21.30 11.49
C GLY A 147 -14.80 -21.56 9.98
N ARG A 148 -14.87 -20.53 9.13
CA ARG A 148 -14.86 -20.68 7.66
C ARG A 148 -13.43 -20.79 7.13
N ASP A 149 -13.18 -21.84 6.34
CA ASP A 149 -11.97 -21.97 5.53
C ASP A 149 -12.00 -20.93 4.41
N THR A 150 -11.38 -19.77 4.65
CA THR A 150 -11.09 -18.78 3.60
C THR A 150 -9.66 -19.01 3.11
N GLU A 151 -9.45 -18.89 1.81
CA GLU A 151 -8.08 -18.93 1.27
C GLU A 151 -7.24 -17.83 1.93
N PRO A 152 -6.01 -18.17 2.39
CA PRO A 152 -5.15 -17.18 3.02
C PRO A 152 -4.82 -16.06 2.03
N ILE A 153 -4.88 -14.83 2.50
CA ILE A 153 -4.51 -13.66 1.69
C ILE A 153 -3.06 -13.78 1.27
N LYS A 154 -2.81 -13.53 -0.01
CA LYS A 154 -1.44 -13.45 -0.52
C LYS A 154 -0.75 -12.19 0.00
N ILE A 155 0.39 -12.37 0.65
CA ILE A 155 1.22 -11.26 1.15
C ILE A 155 2.37 -11.00 0.17
N PHE A 156 2.47 -9.75 -0.28
CA PHE A 156 3.52 -9.25 -1.15
C PHE A 156 4.51 -8.41 -0.35
N SER A 157 5.79 -8.50 -0.68
CA SER A 157 6.83 -7.64 -0.13
C SER A 157 6.78 -6.24 -0.75
N ALA A 158 7.27 -5.24 -0.03
CA ALA A 158 7.37 -3.87 -0.55
C ALA A 158 8.28 -3.81 -1.80
N LYS A 159 9.22 -4.74 -1.94
CA LYS A 159 10.09 -4.85 -3.12
C LYS A 159 9.32 -5.36 -4.34
N GLU A 160 8.45 -6.35 -4.18
CA GLU A 160 7.60 -6.84 -5.28
C GLU A 160 6.63 -5.75 -5.75
N ILE A 161 6.02 -5.02 -4.81
CA ILE A 161 5.16 -3.89 -5.14
C ILE A 161 5.93 -2.81 -5.89
N GLN A 162 7.13 -2.43 -5.42
CA GLN A 162 7.99 -1.46 -6.09
C GLN A 162 8.36 -1.90 -7.51
N GLN A 163 8.64 -3.19 -7.73
CA GLN A 163 8.94 -3.73 -9.05
C GLN A 163 7.70 -3.73 -9.96
N ALA A 164 6.55 -4.15 -9.43
CA ALA A 164 5.29 -4.22 -10.17
C ALA A 164 4.80 -2.84 -10.65
N THR A 165 5.09 -1.77 -9.89
CA THR A 165 4.73 -0.39 -10.22
C THR A 165 5.82 0.38 -10.97
N ASN A 166 6.87 -0.29 -11.45
CA ASN A 166 8.03 0.34 -12.09
C ASN A 166 8.62 1.51 -11.25
N ASN A 167 8.86 1.24 -9.95
CA ASN A 167 9.27 2.25 -8.97
C ASN A 167 8.24 3.39 -8.77
N TYR A 168 6.95 3.06 -8.76
CA TYR A 168 5.85 4.03 -8.63
C TYR A 168 5.85 5.06 -9.77
N ASP A 169 6.01 4.57 -11.00
CA ASP A 169 6.00 5.40 -12.21
C ASP A 169 4.68 6.20 -12.31
N PRO A 170 4.73 7.53 -12.39
CA PRO A 170 3.54 8.37 -12.52
C PRO A 170 2.67 8.02 -13.73
N ASN A 171 3.24 7.46 -14.80
CA ASN A 171 2.49 7.05 -16.00
C ASN A 171 1.60 5.82 -15.76
N LEU A 172 1.81 5.09 -14.65
CA LEU A 172 1.01 3.94 -14.26
C LEU A 172 -0.10 4.30 -13.26
N ILE A 173 -0.28 5.59 -12.94
CA ILE A 173 -1.35 6.03 -12.03
C ILE A 173 -2.71 5.92 -12.74
N LEU A 174 -3.62 5.19 -12.10
CA LEU A 174 -5.02 5.01 -12.52
C LEU A 174 -5.96 6.04 -11.87
N GLY A 175 -5.59 6.60 -10.71
CA GLY A 175 -6.37 7.61 -9.99
C GLY A 175 -5.68 8.05 -8.70
N SER A 176 -5.99 9.25 -8.21
CA SER A 176 -5.27 9.88 -7.08
C SER A 176 -6.13 10.64 -6.06
N ASP A 177 -7.44 10.75 -6.24
CA ASP A 177 -8.28 11.67 -5.44
C ASP A 177 -8.30 11.36 -3.94
N ILE A 178 -8.41 10.07 -3.57
CA ILE A 178 -8.47 9.61 -2.17
C ILE A 178 -7.23 8.78 -1.80
N ALA A 179 -6.71 8.03 -2.77
CA ALA A 179 -5.53 7.20 -2.65
C ALA A 179 -4.91 7.09 -4.05
N THR A 180 -3.60 6.95 -4.13
CA THR A 180 -2.93 6.72 -5.41
C THR A 180 -3.07 5.26 -5.78
N VAL A 181 -3.70 4.99 -6.92
CA VAL A 181 -3.84 3.63 -7.45
C VAL A 181 -2.89 3.49 -8.63
N TYR A 182 -2.00 2.50 -8.57
CA TYR A 182 -1.08 2.17 -9.66
C TYR A 182 -1.56 0.93 -10.40
N LYS A 183 -1.42 0.92 -11.73
CA LYS A 183 -1.42 -0.29 -12.52
C LYS A 183 -0.10 -1.02 -12.30
N GLY A 184 -0.13 -2.33 -12.15
CA GLY A 184 1.08 -3.14 -12.04
C GLY A 184 0.90 -4.56 -12.55
N MET A 185 2.00 -5.31 -12.55
CA MET A 185 2.03 -6.72 -12.89
C MET A 185 2.58 -7.52 -11.71
N LEU A 186 1.79 -8.46 -11.18
CA LEU A 186 2.19 -9.40 -10.13
C LEU A 186 1.80 -10.82 -10.57
N ASP A 187 2.74 -11.75 -10.50
CA ASP A 187 2.53 -13.16 -10.91
C ASP A 187 1.90 -13.31 -12.31
N GLU A 188 2.44 -12.58 -13.30
CA GLU A 188 1.94 -12.55 -14.68
C GLU A 188 0.47 -12.07 -14.81
N ARG A 189 -0.05 -11.35 -13.81
CA ARG A 189 -1.41 -10.80 -13.78
C ARG A 189 -1.39 -9.28 -13.66
N GLU A 190 -2.25 -8.63 -14.43
CA GLU A 190 -2.55 -7.20 -14.27
C GLU A 190 -3.29 -6.96 -12.95
N VAL A 191 -2.77 -6.04 -12.13
CA VAL A 191 -3.31 -5.69 -10.82
C VAL A 191 -3.46 -4.19 -10.66
N ALA A 192 -4.38 -3.79 -9.78
CA ALA A 192 -4.49 -2.42 -9.28
C ALA A 192 -3.94 -2.38 -7.85
N ILE A 193 -2.91 -1.56 -7.63
CA ILE A 193 -2.22 -1.43 -6.35
C ILE A 193 -2.63 -0.10 -5.73
N LYS A 194 -3.45 -0.15 -4.68
CA LYS A 194 -3.91 1.04 -3.95
C LYS A 194 -2.93 1.37 -2.84
N VAL A 195 -2.29 2.52 -2.99
CA VAL A 195 -1.31 3.09 -2.06
C VAL A 195 -1.94 4.28 -1.38
N LYS A 196 -1.98 4.26 -0.04
CA LYS A 196 -2.48 5.38 0.75
C LYS A 196 -1.34 6.00 1.55
N GLY A 197 -1.09 7.28 1.31
CA GLY A 197 -0.17 8.07 2.12
C GLY A 197 -0.80 8.44 3.47
N PRO A 198 0.01 8.86 4.45
CA PRO A 198 -0.53 9.37 5.71
C PRO A 198 -1.32 10.66 5.48
N THR A 199 -2.59 10.67 5.89
CA THR A 199 -3.41 11.89 5.87
C THR A 199 -3.07 12.76 7.09
N ILE A 200 -2.90 14.07 6.89
CA ILE A 200 -2.53 15.03 7.95
C ILE A 200 -3.51 14.99 9.15
N TYR A 201 -4.79 14.77 8.88
CA TYR A 201 -5.87 14.81 9.88
C TYR A 201 -6.26 13.43 10.45
N CYS A 202 -5.52 12.37 10.14
CA CYS A 202 -5.89 11.01 10.53
C CYS A 202 -4.69 10.26 11.12
N SER A 203 -4.88 9.61 12.27
CA SER A 203 -3.82 8.79 12.87
C SER A 203 -3.50 7.58 11.99
N THR A 204 -2.27 7.08 12.11
CA THR A 204 -1.84 5.90 11.33
C THR A 204 -2.67 4.67 11.68
N GLU A 205 -2.98 4.47 12.96
CA GLU A 205 -3.80 3.36 13.46
C GLU A 205 -5.20 3.34 12.81
N LEU A 206 -5.89 4.49 12.75
CA LEU A 206 -7.18 4.59 12.05
C LEU A 206 -7.07 4.23 10.57
N MET A 207 -5.99 4.61 9.89
CA MET A 207 -5.78 4.26 8.49
C MET A 207 -5.51 2.76 8.29
N VAL A 208 -4.81 2.12 9.23
CA VAL A 208 -4.62 0.66 9.23
C VAL A 208 -5.94 -0.05 9.49
N ASP A 209 -6.76 0.42 10.43
CA ASP A 209 -8.10 -0.13 10.68
C ASP A 209 -9.01 -0.06 9.45
N PHE A 210 -9.04 1.08 8.74
CA PHE A 210 -9.77 1.20 7.48
C PHE A 210 -9.26 0.25 6.39
N PHE A 211 -7.96 -0.04 6.37
CA PHE A 211 -7.39 -1.04 5.48
C PHE A 211 -7.89 -2.44 5.86
N LEU A 212 -7.83 -2.80 7.14
CA LEU A 212 -8.24 -4.11 7.63
C LEU A 212 -9.72 -4.37 7.35
N GLN A 213 -10.58 -3.39 7.59
CA GLN A 213 -12.00 -3.49 7.29
C GLN A 213 -12.21 -3.80 5.79
N GLN A 214 -11.52 -3.08 4.89
CA GLN A 214 -11.61 -3.32 3.44
C GLN A 214 -11.13 -4.72 3.04
N VAL A 215 -10.10 -5.24 3.71
CA VAL A 215 -9.61 -6.61 3.48
C VAL A 215 -10.67 -7.63 3.89
N THR A 216 -11.18 -7.53 5.12
CA THR A 216 -12.20 -8.43 5.67
C THR A 216 -13.43 -8.49 4.76
N ILE A 217 -13.94 -7.34 4.37
CA ILE A 217 -15.07 -7.21 3.44
C ILE A 217 -14.82 -7.99 2.14
N LYS A 218 -13.66 -7.79 1.52
CA LYS A 218 -13.35 -8.37 0.21
C LYS A 218 -13.00 -9.85 0.26
N GLN A 219 -12.62 -10.37 1.43
CA GLN A 219 -12.50 -11.81 1.65
C GLN A 219 -13.85 -12.48 1.87
N LEU A 220 -14.76 -11.83 2.60
CA LEU A 220 -16.08 -12.38 2.91
C LEU A 220 -17.03 -12.31 1.71
N ILE A 221 -16.84 -11.35 0.81
CA ILE A 221 -17.74 -11.09 -0.32
C ILE A 221 -17.02 -11.41 -1.63
N SER A 222 -17.36 -12.56 -2.20
CA SER A 222 -17.03 -12.90 -3.59
C SER A 222 -18.26 -12.68 -4.46
N HIS A 223 -18.36 -11.51 -5.08
CA HIS A 223 -19.49 -11.16 -5.94
C HIS A 223 -19.00 -10.59 -7.28
N LYS A 224 -19.69 -10.90 -8.38
CA LYS A 224 -19.29 -10.48 -9.75
C LYS A 224 -19.18 -8.96 -9.93
N ASN A 225 -19.89 -8.18 -9.10
CA ASN A 225 -19.89 -6.72 -9.12
C ASN A 225 -19.05 -6.10 -7.98
N VAL A 226 -18.21 -6.88 -7.30
CA VAL A 226 -17.28 -6.39 -6.26
C VAL A 226 -15.87 -6.70 -6.71
N VAL A 227 -15.01 -5.68 -6.74
CA VAL A 227 -13.61 -5.81 -7.11
C VAL A 227 -12.91 -6.79 -6.17
N ARG A 228 -12.39 -7.89 -6.74
CA ARG A 228 -11.74 -8.96 -6.01
C ARG A 228 -10.41 -8.50 -5.40
N LEU A 229 -10.21 -8.86 -4.13
CA LEU A 229 -8.92 -8.76 -3.45
C LEU A 229 -7.99 -9.88 -3.92
N TYR A 230 -6.78 -9.52 -4.35
CA TYR A 230 -5.74 -10.49 -4.69
C TYR A 230 -4.74 -10.68 -3.55
N GLY A 231 -4.40 -9.59 -2.86
CA GLY A 231 -3.47 -9.65 -1.72
C GLY A 231 -3.21 -8.28 -1.11
N CYS A 232 -2.19 -8.21 -0.25
CA CYS A 232 -1.75 -6.97 0.36
C CYS A 232 -0.24 -6.95 0.64
N CYS A 233 0.30 -5.77 0.93
CA CYS A 233 1.65 -5.58 1.44
C CYS A 233 1.60 -4.94 2.82
N LEU A 234 2.25 -5.58 3.79
CA LEU A 234 2.26 -5.20 5.21
C LEU A 234 3.58 -4.55 5.65
N GLU A 235 4.60 -4.54 4.80
CA GLU A 235 5.96 -4.00 5.09
C GLU A 235 6.03 -2.46 5.05
N THR A 236 4.90 -1.77 5.09
CA THR A 236 4.80 -0.31 5.01
C THR A 236 4.00 0.24 6.18
N LYS A 237 4.30 1.50 6.55
CA LYS A 237 3.62 2.20 7.65
C LYS A 237 2.08 2.16 7.50
N ILE A 238 1.60 2.34 6.28
CA ILE A 238 0.20 2.09 5.91
C ILE A 238 0.22 0.94 4.91
N PRO A 239 -0.48 -0.18 5.19
CA PRO A 239 -0.54 -1.30 4.27
C PRO A 239 -1.10 -0.96 2.90
N MET A 240 -0.65 -1.67 1.87
CA MET A 240 -1.11 -1.49 0.48
C MET A 240 -2.03 -2.64 0.08
N LEU A 241 -3.08 -2.33 -0.68
CA LEU A 241 -4.01 -3.33 -1.23
C LEU A 241 -3.63 -3.68 -2.67
N VAL A 242 -3.68 -4.97 -2.98
CA VAL A 242 -3.52 -5.50 -4.33
C VAL A 242 -4.87 -6.06 -4.77
N LEU A 243 -5.46 -5.42 -5.75
CA LEU A 243 -6.79 -5.70 -6.28
C LEU A 243 -6.68 -6.18 -7.73
N GLU A 244 -7.72 -6.82 -8.23
CA GLU A 244 -7.83 -7.05 -9.68
C GLU A 244 -7.87 -5.74 -10.45
N PHE A 245 -7.31 -5.75 -11.66
CA PHE A 245 -7.35 -4.59 -12.55
C PHE A 245 -8.61 -4.62 -13.42
N ILE A 246 -9.37 -3.51 -13.41
CA ILE A 246 -10.56 -3.33 -14.25
C ILE A 246 -10.17 -2.52 -15.49
N ARG A 247 -10.23 -3.14 -16.67
CA ARG A 247 -9.74 -2.55 -17.94
C ARG A 247 -10.57 -1.40 -18.46
N ASN A 248 -11.87 -1.39 -18.18
CA ASN A 248 -12.80 -0.41 -18.75
C ASN A 248 -12.83 0.91 -17.98
N GLY A 249 -11.87 1.18 -17.09
CA GLY A 249 -11.85 2.42 -16.31
C GLY A 249 -12.97 2.49 -15.26
N THR A 250 -13.18 3.68 -14.71
CA THR A 250 -14.15 3.93 -13.63
C THR A 250 -15.51 4.35 -14.17
N LEU A 251 -16.57 4.19 -13.38
CA LEU A 251 -17.89 4.72 -13.71
C LEU A 251 -17.85 6.24 -13.93
N SER A 252 -17.01 6.96 -13.18
CA SER A 252 -16.78 8.41 -13.35
C SER A 252 -16.28 8.74 -14.75
N ASP A 253 -15.32 7.95 -15.27
CA ASP A 253 -14.77 8.14 -16.62
C ASP A 253 -15.86 7.97 -17.70
N HIS A 254 -16.79 7.04 -17.50
CA HIS A 254 -17.90 6.84 -18.43
C HIS A 254 -18.99 7.90 -18.29
N LEU A 255 -19.28 8.37 -17.08
CA LEU A 255 -20.32 9.38 -16.84
C LEU A 255 -19.88 10.79 -17.25
N HIS A 256 -18.63 11.16 -17.00
CA HIS A 256 -18.12 12.52 -17.15
C HIS A 256 -17.10 12.67 -18.28
N GLY A 257 -16.69 11.56 -18.90
CA GLY A 257 -15.63 11.53 -19.90
C GLY A 257 -14.23 11.54 -19.29
N GLN A 258 -13.26 10.99 -20.02
CA GLN A 258 -11.84 11.17 -19.72
C GLN A 258 -11.36 12.51 -20.29
N ARG A 259 -10.35 13.14 -19.68
CA ARG A 259 -9.62 14.26 -20.30
C ARG A 259 -9.20 13.83 -21.72
N ASN A 260 -9.77 14.48 -22.74
CA ASN A 260 -9.51 14.31 -24.18
C ASN A 260 -10.25 13.15 -24.90
N LYS A 261 -11.31 12.56 -24.35
CA LYS A 261 -12.21 11.67 -25.10
C LYS A 261 -13.66 12.14 -24.99
N ILE A 262 -14.42 11.93 -26.08
CA ILE A 262 -15.87 12.14 -26.08
C ILE A 262 -16.46 11.23 -25.00
N PRO A 263 -17.30 11.76 -24.08
CA PRO A 263 -17.96 10.94 -23.06
C PRO A 263 -18.74 9.81 -23.73
N CYS A 264 -18.51 8.57 -23.28
CA CYS A 264 -19.38 7.46 -23.66
C CYS A 264 -20.71 7.68 -22.94
N GLN A 265 -21.74 8.14 -23.64
CA GLN A 265 -23.01 8.44 -23.00
C GLN A 265 -23.71 7.16 -22.56
N ILE A 266 -23.52 6.79 -21.29
CA ILE A 266 -24.21 5.67 -20.68
C ILE A 266 -25.71 5.97 -20.72
N SER A 267 -26.47 5.08 -21.37
CA SER A 267 -27.91 5.22 -21.50
C SER A 267 -28.61 5.24 -20.14
N TRP A 268 -29.81 5.81 -20.08
CA TRP A 268 -30.62 5.79 -18.87
C TRP A 268 -30.87 4.36 -18.38
N LEU A 269 -31.19 3.43 -19.29
CA LEU A 269 -31.33 2.01 -18.97
C LEU A 269 -30.06 1.44 -18.29
N ASP A 270 -28.89 1.78 -18.83
CA ASP A 270 -27.62 1.30 -18.29
C ASP A 270 -27.29 1.93 -16.94
N ARG A 271 -27.63 3.20 -16.72
CA ARG A 271 -27.49 3.86 -15.40
C ARG A 271 -28.36 3.19 -14.34
N VAL A 272 -29.62 2.87 -14.65
CA VAL A 272 -30.50 2.14 -13.72
C VAL A 272 -30.00 0.71 -13.49
N ARG A 273 -29.50 0.04 -14.53
CA ARG A 273 -28.86 -1.29 -14.40
C ARG A 273 -27.65 -1.25 -13.46
N ILE A 274 -26.75 -0.28 -13.64
CA ILE A 274 -25.55 -0.11 -12.81
C ILE A 274 -25.94 0.17 -11.35
N ALA A 275 -26.93 1.04 -11.11
CA ALA A 275 -27.44 1.28 -9.76
C ALA A 275 -27.99 0.00 -9.12
N THR A 276 -28.75 -0.80 -9.88
CA THR A 276 -29.34 -2.07 -9.43
C THR A 276 -28.26 -3.10 -9.08
N GLU A 277 -27.22 -3.22 -9.91
CA GLU A 277 -26.11 -4.16 -9.66
C GLU A 277 -25.26 -3.72 -8.47
N THR A 278 -25.05 -2.41 -8.32
CA THR A 278 -24.34 -1.82 -7.17
C THR A 278 -25.11 -2.05 -5.88
N SER A 279 -26.43 -1.84 -5.88
CA SER A 279 -27.25 -2.06 -4.69
C SER A 279 -27.26 -3.53 -4.26
N TYR A 280 -27.30 -4.45 -5.24
CA TYR A 280 -27.26 -5.88 -4.98
C TYR A 280 -25.92 -6.29 -4.35
N ALA A 281 -24.80 -5.78 -4.87
CA ALA A 281 -23.48 -6.03 -4.30
C ALA A 281 -23.37 -5.53 -2.85
N LEU A 282 -23.90 -4.33 -2.57
CA LEU A 282 -23.90 -3.73 -1.24
C LEU A 282 -24.87 -4.41 -0.26
N CYS A 283 -25.94 -5.06 -0.74
CA CYS A 283 -26.86 -5.82 0.11
C CYS A 283 -26.17 -6.99 0.84
N HIS A 284 -25.08 -7.50 0.28
CA HIS A 284 -24.29 -8.57 0.89
C HIS A 284 -23.14 -8.04 1.76
N HIS A 285 -23.12 -6.73 2.03
CA HIS A 285 -22.06 -6.05 2.75
C HIS A 285 -22.58 -5.47 4.08
N PRO A 286 -21.94 -5.78 5.23
CA PRO A 286 -22.22 -5.07 6.47
C PRO A 286 -21.65 -3.66 6.31
N THR A 287 -22.51 -2.68 6.04
CA THR A 287 -22.07 -1.30 5.80
C THR A 287 -22.77 -0.37 6.78
N GLU A 288 -22.03 0.12 7.77
CA GLU A 288 -22.28 1.46 8.28
C GLU A 288 -21.59 2.43 7.33
N MET A 289 -22.37 3.09 6.48
CA MET A 289 -21.87 4.12 5.58
C MET A 289 -22.01 5.48 6.24
N PHE A 290 -20.88 6.05 6.67
CA PHE A 290 -20.80 7.43 7.11
C PHE A 290 -20.68 8.35 5.88
N LEU A 291 -21.80 8.88 5.40
CA LEU A 291 -21.77 10.01 4.48
C LEU A 291 -21.49 11.28 5.30
N ARG A 292 -20.31 11.86 5.12
CA ARG A 292 -20.08 13.29 5.35
C ARG A 292 -19.32 13.83 4.16
N HIS A 293 -19.97 14.68 3.37
CA HIS A 293 -19.54 16.02 2.98
C HIS A 293 -20.65 16.67 2.13
N ASN A 294 -20.86 17.96 2.44
CA ASN A 294 -21.97 18.82 2.02
C ASN A 294 -21.67 19.51 0.69
N ASN A 295 -22.67 19.53 -0.19
CA ASN A 295 -23.06 20.57 -1.16
C ASN A 295 -23.95 19.91 -2.25
N LEU A 296 -23.50 18.82 -2.89
CA LEU A 296 -24.29 18.14 -3.92
C LEU A 296 -25.52 17.41 -3.34
N VAL A 297 -25.34 16.77 -2.18
CA VAL A 297 -26.44 16.10 -1.45
C VAL A 297 -27.47 17.13 -1.01
N ASP A 298 -27.03 18.25 -0.43
CA ASP A 298 -27.92 19.33 0.02
C ASP A 298 -28.64 20.00 -1.15
N TYR A 299 -27.93 20.25 -2.26
CA TYR A 299 -28.50 20.78 -3.49
C TYR A 299 -29.53 19.83 -4.11
N PHE A 300 -29.24 18.53 -4.15
CA PHE A 300 -30.18 17.51 -4.60
C PHE A 300 -31.43 17.48 -3.70
N VAL A 301 -31.27 17.45 -2.38
CA VAL A 301 -32.38 17.45 -1.41
C VAL A 301 -33.22 18.72 -1.55
N LEU A 302 -32.59 19.89 -1.75
CA LEU A 302 -33.27 21.15 -2.01
C LEU A 302 -34.09 21.07 -3.29
N LYS A 303 -33.51 20.59 -4.39
CA LYS A 303 -34.20 20.47 -5.68
C LYS A 303 -35.33 19.45 -5.67
N MET A 304 -35.20 18.39 -4.87
CA MET A 304 -36.30 17.45 -4.61
C MET A 304 -37.46 18.12 -3.87
N ARG A 305 -37.19 18.96 -2.86
CA ARG A 305 -38.24 19.72 -2.13
C ARG A 305 -38.94 20.75 -3.03
N GLU A 306 -38.20 21.36 -3.94
CA GLU A 306 -38.73 22.28 -4.96
C GLU A 306 -39.47 21.57 -6.11
N ASN A 307 -39.51 20.23 -6.11
CA ASN A 307 -40.04 19.41 -7.20
C ASN A 307 -39.41 19.76 -8.58
N CYS A 308 -38.14 20.15 -8.56
CA CYS A 308 -37.38 20.65 -9.71
C CYS A 308 -36.27 19.67 -10.12
N ILE A 309 -36.46 18.37 -9.86
CA ILE A 309 -35.45 17.34 -10.11
C ILE A 309 -34.99 17.31 -11.56
N LEU A 310 -35.91 17.49 -12.52
CA LEU A 310 -35.59 17.45 -13.94
C LEU A 310 -34.61 18.56 -14.36
N GLN A 311 -34.48 19.65 -13.59
CA GLN A 311 -33.54 20.75 -13.88
C GLN A 311 -32.08 20.42 -13.56
N ILE A 312 -31.83 19.34 -12.81
CA ILE A 312 -30.48 18.94 -12.38
C ILE A 312 -30.05 17.59 -12.96
N VAL A 313 -30.94 16.97 -13.73
CA VAL A 313 -30.71 15.68 -14.38
C VAL A 313 -30.02 15.92 -15.72
N ASP A 314 -29.04 15.07 -16.03
CA ASP A 314 -28.27 15.07 -17.28
C ASP A 314 -29.20 14.95 -18.51
N ASP A 315 -28.94 15.73 -19.56
CA ASP A 315 -29.73 15.78 -20.80
C ASP A 315 -29.89 14.39 -21.45
N VAL A 316 -28.90 13.51 -21.30
CA VAL A 316 -28.98 12.11 -21.77
C VAL A 316 -30.08 11.35 -21.04
N VAL A 317 -30.21 11.60 -19.74
CA VAL A 317 -31.22 10.96 -18.91
C VAL A 317 -32.59 11.57 -19.21
N LEU A 318 -32.68 12.89 -19.41
CA LEU A 318 -33.92 13.56 -19.80
C LEU A 318 -34.44 13.10 -21.18
N SER A 319 -33.54 12.86 -22.14
CA SER A 319 -33.90 12.43 -23.49
C SER A 319 -34.33 10.97 -23.58
N GLN A 320 -33.94 10.11 -22.63
CA GLN A 320 -34.20 8.67 -22.67
C GLN A 320 -35.16 8.18 -21.56
N GLY A 321 -35.14 8.82 -20.40
CA GLY A 321 -36.00 8.51 -19.26
C GLY A 321 -37.35 9.18 -19.34
N SER A 322 -38.37 8.60 -18.70
CA SER A 322 -39.64 9.32 -18.50
C SER A 322 -39.56 10.05 -17.18
N ASN A 323 -40.38 11.10 -17.07
CA ASN A 323 -40.52 11.85 -15.84
C ASN A 323 -40.87 10.94 -14.66
N GLU A 324 -41.73 9.92 -14.86
CA GLU A 324 -42.12 8.98 -13.79
C GLU A 324 -40.96 8.11 -13.32
N ASP A 325 -40.15 7.56 -14.23
CA ASP A 325 -39.05 6.67 -13.86
C ASP A 325 -37.88 7.46 -13.25
N ILE A 326 -37.60 8.66 -13.75
CA ILE A 326 -36.60 9.58 -13.19
C ILE A 326 -37.04 10.03 -11.79
N GLN A 327 -38.31 10.40 -11.63
CA GLN A 327 -38.88 10.79 -10.34
C GLN A 327 -38.81 9.62 -9.33
N ALA A 328 -39.21 8.41 -9.74
CA ALA A 328 -39.15 7.23 -8.88
C ALA A 328 -37.71 6.92 -8.43
N PHE A 329 -36.74 7.06 -9.32
CA PHE A 329 -35.33 6.90 -8.98
C PHE A 329 -34.86 7.97 -7.99
N ALA A 330 -35.23 9.23 -8.22
CA ALA A 330 -34.85 10.34 -7.35
C ALA A 330 -35.48 10.26 -5.96
N GLU A 331 -36.73 9.80 -5.85
CA GLU A 331 -37.40 9.54 -4.57
C GLU A 331 -36.73 8.42 -3.78
N LEU A 332 -36.30 7.35 -4.47
CA LEU A 332 -35.50 6.31 -3.84
C LEU A 332 -34.15 6.84 -3.33
N ALA A 333 -33.47 7.66 -4.14
CA ALA A 333 -32.22 8.30 -3.73
C ALA A 333 -32.42 9.22 -2.51
N LEU A 334 -33.52 9.99 -2.47
CA LEU A 334 -33.87 10.85 -1.34
C LEU A 334 -34.07 10.04 -0.05
N ARG A 335 -34.75 8.89 -0.12
CA ARG A 335 -34.90 7.98 1.05
C ARG A 335 -33.55 7.45 1.53
N CYS A 336 -32.62 7.13 0.62
CA CYS A 336 -31.28 6.68 0.98
C CYS A 336 -30.44 7.77 1.68
N LEU A 337 -30.75 9.04 1.43
CA LEU A 337 -30.07 10.21 1.97
C LEU A 337 -30.67 10.72 3.30
N ASN A 338 -31.57 9.96 3.94
CA ASN A 338 -32.17 10.38 5.21
C ASN A 338 -31.09 10.65 6.29
N ASN A 339 -31.25 11.70 7.07
CA ASN A 339 -30.31 12.06 8.14
C ASN A 339 -30.30 11.03 9.28
N LYS A 340 -31.44 10.36 9.50
CA LYS A 340 -31.59 9.28 10.46
C LYS A 340 -31.28 7.94 9.81
N GLY A 341 -30.30 7.21 10.34
CA GLY A 341 -29.82 5.96 9.76
C GLY A 341 -30.86 4.84 9.77
N ASP A 342 -31.73 4.82 10.77
CA ASP A 342 -32.84 3.89 10.97
C ASP A 342 -34.03 4.13 10.01
N GLU A 343 -34.20 5.35 9.52
CA GLU A 343 -35.21 5.69 8.52
C GLU A 343 -34.72 5.44 7.08
N ARG A 344 -33.43 5.11 6.88
CA ARG A 344 -32.90 4.77 5.55
C ARG A 344 -33.37 3.36 5.16
N PRO A 345 -33.73 3.15 3.88
CA PRO A 345 -34.06 1.81 3.42
C PRO A 345 -32.83 0.90 3.51
N SER A 346 -33.07 -0.36 3.82
CA SER A 346 -32.06 -1.41 3.72
C SER A 346 -31.63 -1.58 2.26
N MET A 347 -30.39 -2.02 2.03
CA MET A 347 -29.90 -2.30 0.67
C MET A 347 -30.73 -3.36 -0.07
N ARG A 348 -31.44 -4.23 0.66
CA ARG A 348 -32.39 -5.19 0.09
C ARG A 348 -33.60 -4.48 -0.51
N GLU A 349 -34.21 -3.54 0.24
CA GLU A 349 -35.33 -2.73 -0.24
C GLU A 349 -34.92 -1.86 -1.42
N VAL A 350 -33.75 -1.21 -1.34
CA VAL A 350 -33.18 -0.44 -2.46
C VAL A 350 -33.06 -1.30 -3.72
N THR A 351 -32.60 -2.54 -3.58
CA THR A 351 -32.47 -3.47 -4.72
C THR A 351 -33.82 -3.86 -5.31
N ILE A 352 -34.85 -4.06 -4.47
CA ILE A 352 -36.21 -4.39 -4.93
C ILE A 352 -36.78 -3.22 -5.75
N GLU A 353 -36.67 -2.00 -5.22
CA GLU A 353 -37.18 -0.80 -5.90
C GLU A 353 -36.44 -0.51 -7.21
N LEU A 354 -35.11 -0.62 -7.23
CA LEU A 354 -34.34 -0.45 -8.45
C LEU A 354 -34.68 -1.48 -9.52
N ARG A 355 -34.96 -2.74 -9.14
CA ARG A 355 -35.43 -3.77 -10.08
C ARG A 355 -36.79 -3.42 -10.67
N ARG A 356 -37.71 -2.88 -9.87
CA ARG A 356 -39.01 -2.40 -10.35
C ARG A 356 -38.82 -1.29 -11.38
N ILE A 357 -38.02 -0.27 -11.06
CA ILE A 357 -37.71 0.84 -11.98
C ILE A 357 -37.04 0.31 -13.26
N LEU A 358 -36.09 -0.63 -13.13
CA LEU A 358 -35.41 -1.24 -14.27
C LEU A 358 -36.39 -1.98 -15.21
N GLN A 359 -37.39 -2.67 -14.66
CA GLN A 359 -38.42 -3.33 -15.47
C GLN A 359 -39.28 -2.33 -16.23
N LEU A 360 -39.65 -1.21 -15.60
CA LEU A 360 -40.39 -0.12 -16.24
C LEU A 360 -39.59 0.44 -17.43
N VAL A 361 -38.32 0.79 -17.21
CA VAL A 361 -37.44 1.32 -18.27
C VAL A 361 -37.26 0.30 -19.40
N ARG A 362 -37.00 -0.97 -19.09
CA ARG A 362 -36.83 -2.04 -20.10
C ARG A 362 -38.06 -2.25 -20.97
N SER A 363 -39.25 -2.25 -20.37
CA SER A 363 -40.51 -2.47 -21.07
C SER A 363 -40.82 -1.39 -22.11
N ARG A 364 -40.22 -0.22 -21.95
CA ARG A 364 -40.38 0.93 -22.84
C ARG A 364 -39.31 0.96 -23.92
N ASP A 365 -38.07 0.65 -23.56
CA ASP A 365 -36.96 0.55 -24.52
C ASP A 365 -37.23 -0.53 -25.58
N SER A 366 -37.87 -1.64 -25.18
CA SER A 366 -38.31 -2.69 -26.10
C SER A 366 -39.47 -2.26 -27.01
N LYS A 367 -40.42 -1.45 -26.52
CA LYS A 367 -41.49 -0.86 -27.34
C LYS A 367 -40.93 0.11 -28.38
N LEU A 368 -40.01 0.99 -27.97
CA LEU A 368 -39.36 1.97 -28.85
C LEU A 368 -38.56 1.26 -29.96
N SER A 369 -37.83 0.20 -29.61
CA SER A 369 -37.07 -0.62 -30.58
C SER A 369 -37.97 -1.32 -31.59
N ASN A 370 -39.13 -1.82 -31.16
CA ASN A 370 -40.10 -2.48 -32.03
C ASN A 370 -40.82 -1.48 -32.96
N GLU A 371 -41.17 -0.29 -32.48
CA GLU A 371 -41.80 0.77 -33.28
C GLU A 371 -40.84 1.32 -34.35
N ILE A 372 -39.56 1.50 -34.02
CA ILE A 372 -38.52 1.90 -34.99
C ILE A 372 -38.29 0.81 -36.03
N GLY A 373 -38.30 -0.46 -35.62
CA GLY A 373 -38.18 -1.62 -36.53
C GLY A 373 -39.35 -1.73 -37.51
N LEU A 374 -40.57 -1.40 -37.07
CA LEU A 374 -41.79 -1.35 -37.90
C LEU A 374 -41.85 -0.13 -38.82
N ALA A 375 -41.22 0.99 -38.44
CA ALA A 375 -41.17 2.21 -39.26
C ALA A 375 -40.10 2.17 -40.37
N LEU A 376 -39.18 1.19 -40.31
CA LEU A 376 -38.10 0.98 -41.29
C LEU A 376 -38.36 -0.19 -42.26
N THR A 377 -39.53 -0.84 -42.15
CA THR A 377 -40.06 -1.86 -43.07
C THR A 377 -41.29 -1.32 -43.78
#